data_AF-A0A2H9QE94-F1
#
_entry.id   AF-A0A2H9QE94-F1
#
_cell.length_a   1.000
_cell.length_b   1.000
_cell.length_c   1.000
_cell.angle_alpha   90.00
_cell.angle_beta   90.00
_cell.angle_gamma   90.00
#
_symmetry.space_group_name_H-M   'P 1'
#
loop_
_entity.id
_entity.type
_entity.pdbx_description
1 polymer ?
#
loop_
_entity_poly.entity_id
_entity_poly.type
_entity_poly.pdbx_seq_one_letter_code
_entity_poly.pdbx_strand_id
1 'polypeptide(L)'
;ISSWADVDRDLSAWLENEMQKQAFSEIKSLEEKVLASKKKNLISDWRKMQISDHFYYMCTKWFADGDVHKYFNPYDSPYDSFLNYMNAVTDLKSRLEG
;
A
#
# COMPACT_ATOMS: atom_id res chain seq x y z
N ILE A 1 -7.01 -18.91 -5.75
CA ILE A 1 -6.13 -18.37 -4.70
C ILE A 1 -7.06 -18.01 -3.55
N SER A 2 -7.12 -18.86 -2.53
CA SER A 2 -8.04 -18.72 -1.40
C SER A 2 -7.20 -18.41 -0.16
N SER A 3 -7.45 -17.27 0.47
CA SER A 3 -6.92 -16.93 1.78
C SER A 3 -7.92 -17.39 2.84
N TRP A 4 -7.44 -18.08 3.86
CA TRP A 4 -8.22 -18.80 4.87
C TRP A 4 -8.18 -18.07 6.22
N ALA A 5 -8.58 -16.80 6.20
CA ALA A 5 -8.86 -16.04 7.41
C ALA A 5 -10.04 -15.10 7.12
N ASP A 6 -11.06 -15.24 7.96
CA ASP A 6 -12.26 -14.44 8.11
C ASP A 6 -13.49 -14.78 7.25
N VAL A 7 -14.57 -15.08 7.99
CA VAL A 7 -15.90 -15.53 7.54
C VAL A 7 -16.73 -14.37 6.97
N ASP A 8 -16.23 -13.14 7.07
CA ASP A 8 -16.66 -12.05 6.20
C ASP A 8 -15.58 -11.83 5.15
N ARG A 9 -15.95 -11.96 3.87
CA ARG A 9 -15.12 -11.55 2.71
C ARG A 9 -15.04 -10.03 2.65
N ASP A 10 -14.56 -9.41 3.71
CA ASP A 10 -14.52 -7.97 3.86
C ASP A 10 -13.16 -7.46 3.41
N LEU A 11 -13.15 -6.85 2.22
CA LEU A 11 -11.98 -6.14 1.70
C LEU A 11 -11.68 -4.86 2.48
N SER A 12 -12.44 -4.56 3.55
CA SER A 12 -12.26 -3.35 4.35
C SER A 12 -10.87 -3.20 4.96
N ALA A 13 -10.15 -4.31 5.18
CA ALA A 13 -8.80 -4.24 5.69
C ALA A 13 -7.80 -3.60 4.70
N TRP A 14 -8.13 -3.48 3.40
CA TRP A 14 -7.20 -2.99 2.38
C TRP A 14 -7.72 -1.90 1.45
N LEU A 15 -9.04 -1.68 1.35
CA LEU A 15 -9.61 -0.77 0.34
C LEU A 15 -10.91 -0.10 0.80
N GLU A 16 -11.04 0.15 2.10
CA GLU A 16 -12.24 0.77 2.67
C GLU A 16 -12.19 2.30 2.60
N ASN A 17 -11.07 2.87 3.05
CA ASN A 17 -10.93 4.30 3.25
C ASN A 17 -10.27 5.00 2.06
N GLU A 18 -10.40 6.33 2.01
CA GLU A 18 -9.91 7.12 0.88
C GLU A 18 -8.39 7.10 0.76
N MET A 19 -7.65 6.97 1.86
CA MET A 19 -6.18 6.85 1.83
C MET A 19 -5.74 5.56 1.13
N GLN A 20 -6.36 4.43 1.49
CA GLN A 20 -6.12 3.13 0.87
C GLN A 20 -6.47 3.15 -0.63
N LYS A 21 -7.64 3.68 -0.99
CA LYS A 21 -8.09 3.82 -2.39
C LYS A 21 -7.14 4.70 -3.20
N GLN A 22 -6.74 5.84 -2.64
CA GLN A 22 -5.82 6.77 -3.29
C GLN A 22 -4.45 6.12 -3.50
N ALA A 23 -3.86 5.54 -2.45
CA ALA A 23 -2.57 4.87 -2.52
C ALA A 23 -2.57 3.74 -3.57
N PHE A 24 -3.62 2.92 -3.60
CA PHE A 24 -3.78 1.84 -4.56
C PHE A 24 -3.92 2.36 -6.00
N SER A 25 -4.75 3.38 -6.21
CA SER A 25 -4.93 4.01 -7.52
C SER A 25 -3.61 4.58 -8.06
N GLU A 26 -2.87 5.28 -7.19
CA GLU A 26 -1.61 5.94 -7.52
C GLU A 26 -0.53 4.94 -7.95
N ILE A 27 -0.29 3.87 -7.17
CA ILE A 27 0.71 2.85 -7.56
C ILE A 27 0.30 2.09 -8.82
N LYS A 28 -1.00 1.82 -9.00
CA LYS A 28 -1.53 1.14 -10.18
C LYS A 28 -1.37 1.99 -11.44
N SER A 29 -1.53 3.31 -11.34
CA SER A 29 -1.35 4.23 -12.48
C SER A 29 0.06 4.19 -13.09
N LEU A 30 1.05 3.66 -12.37
CA LEU A 30 2.43 3.55 -12.83
C LEU A 30 2.73 2.27 -13.60
N GLU A 31 1.82 1.30 -13.64
CA GLU A 31 2.04 -0.02 -14.24
C GLU A 31 2.62 0.07 -15.65
N GLU A 32 1.93 0.77 -16.55
CA GLU A 32 2.34 0.89 -17.95
C GLU A 32 3.73 1.54 -18.09
N LYS A 33 3.97 2.63 -17.37
CA LYS A 33 5.24 3.37 -17.41
C LYS A 33 6.39 2.54 -16.86
N VAL A 34 6.18 1.85 -15.73
CA VAL A 34 7.19 0.99 -15.10
C VAL A 34 7.56 -0.18 -16.01
N LEU A 35 6.57 -0.86 -16.58
CA LEU A 35 6.81 -1.99 -17.47
C LEU A 35 7.48 -1.55 -18.78
N ALA A 36 7.07 -0.40 -19.35
CA ALA A 36 7.69 0.17 -20.54
C ALA A 36 9.16 0.56 -20.34
N SER A 37 9.55 0.94 -19.12
CA SER A 37 10.93 1.33 -18.80
C SER A 37 11.95 0.20 -19.03
N LYS A 38 11.53 -1.08 -18.94
CA LYS A 38 12.40 -2.28 -18.96
C LYS A 38 13.52 -2.29 -17.89
N LYS A 39 13.53 -1.32 -16.97
CA LYS A 39 14.48 -1.20 -15.87
C LYS A 39 14.10 -2.21 -14.78
N LYS A 40 14.81 -3.34 -14.70
CA LYS A 40 14.49 -4.47 -13.79
C LYS A 40 14.38 -4.06 -12.32
N ASN A 41 15.18 -3.10 -11.87
CA ASN A 41 15.13 -2.55 -10.52
C ASN A 41 13.81 -1.80 -10.26
N LEU A 42 13.37 -0.92 -11.17
CA LEU A 42 12.10 -0.19 -11.00
C LEU A 42 10.89 -1.12 -11.03
N ILE A 43 10.92 -2.14 -11.89
CA ILE A 43 9.87 -3.17 -11.93
C ILE A 43 9.83 -3.95 -10.61
N SER A 44 10.99 -4.28 -10.05
CA SER A 44 11.04 -4.98 -8.77
C SER A 44 10.53 -4.12 -7.62
N ASP A 45 10.89 -2.84 -7.59
CA ASP A 45 10.45 -1.90 -6.55
C ASP A 45 8.93 -1.68 -6.63
N TRP A 46 8.39 -1.43 -7.83
CA TRP A 46 6.96 -1.29 -8.07
C TRP A 46 6.15 -2.54 -7.64
N ARG A 47 6.68 -3.75 -7.87
CA ARG A 47 6.03 -4.99 -7.42
C ARG A 47 5.98 -5.09 -5.89
N LYS A 48 7.06 -4.70 -5.20
CA LYS A 48 7.11 -4.72 -3.72
C LYS A 48 6.12 -3.72 -3.13
N MET A 49 5.97 -2.55 -3.75
CA MET A 49 5.02 -1.53 -3.29
C MET A 49 3.54 -1.95 -3.37
N GLN A 50 3.23 -3.05 -4.07
CA GLN A 50 1.87 -3.61 -4.14
C GLN A 50 1.58 -4.66 -3.06
N ILE A 51 2.53 -4.94 -2.16
CA ILE A 51 2.31 -5.84 -1.02
C ILE A 51 1.18 -5.29 -0.14
N SER A 52 0.24 -6.17 0.23
CA SER A 52 -0.99 -5.83 0.94
C SER A 52 -0.76 -5.10 2.27
N ASP A 53 0.36 -5.38 2.94
CA ASP A 53 0.70 -4.79 4.24
C ASP A 53 0.75 -3.27 4.19
N HIS A 54 1.16 -2.68 3.07
CA HIS A 54 1.17 -1.23 2.89
C HIS A 54 -0.24 -0.63 3.05
N PHE A 55 -1.25 -1.25 2.47
CA PHE A 55 -2.64 -0.79 2.58
C PHE A 55 -3.26 -1.16 3.92
N TYR A 56 -2.83 -2.28 4.50
CA TYR A 56 -3.24 -2.69 5.84
C TYR A 56 -2.82 -1.67 6.91
N TYR A 57 -1.59 -1.16 6.82
CA TYR A 57 -1.09 -0.13 7.75
C TYR A 57 -1.82 1.22 7.62
N MET A 58 -2.54 1.45 6.53
CA MET A 58 -3.42 2.63 6.33
C MET A 58 -4.87 2.38 6.78
N CYS A 59 -5.21 1.19 7.25
CA CYS A 59 -6.56 0.84 7.68
C CYS A 59 -6.91 1.55 9.00
N THR A 60 -8.11 2.15 9.06
CA THR A 60 -8.61 2.88 10.23
C THR A 60 -9.51 2.02 11.12
N LYS A 61 -10.06 0.91 10.60
CA LYS A 61 -11.04 0.05 11.27
C LYS A 61 -10.53 -0.56 12.57
N TRP A 62 -9.27 -1.00 12.59
CA TRP A 62 -8.67 -1.72 13.71
C TRP A 62 -7.76 -0.84 14.58
N PHE A 63 -7.58 0.43 14.21
CA PHE A 63 -6.80 1.39 14.98
C PHE A 63 -7.48 1.74 16.33
N ALA A 64 -8.82 1.66 16.38
CA ALA A 64 -9.58 1.88 17.60
C ALA A 64 -9.46 0.73 18.62
N ASP A 65 -9.09 -0.47 18.18
CA ASP A 65 -9.12 -1.70 19.01
C ASP A 65 -7.82 -1.92 19.82
N GLY A 66 -6.91 -0.93 19.81
CA GLY A 66 -5.92 -0.65 20.86
C GLY A 66 -4.77 -1.64 21.09
N ASP A 67 -4.98 -2.96 20.99
CA ASP A 67 -4.18 -3.92 21.75
C ASP A 67 -3.43 -5.00 20.94
N VAL A 68 -3.77 -5.23 19.67
CA VAL A 68 -3.11 -6.29 18.86
C VAL A 68 -2.41 -5.80 17.60
N HIS A 69 -2.83 -4.66 17.03
CA HIS A 69 -2.32 -4.18 15.74
C HIS A 69 -1.05 -3.32 15.84
N LYS A 70 -0.72 -2.80 17.03
CA LYS A 70 0.54 -2.07 17.28
C LYS A 70 1.79 -2.92 17.16
N TYR A 71 1.70 -4.24 17.34
CA TYR A 71 2.86 -5.12 17.29
C TYR A 71 3.45 -5.28 15.87
N PHE A 72 2.68 -4.97 14.83
CA PHE A 72 3.08 -5.20 13.43
C PHE A 72 3.10 -3.94 12.55
N ASN A 73 2.56 -2.80 13.02
CA ASN A 73 2.59 -1.56 12.25
C ASN A 73 3.79 -0.70 12.69
N PRO A 74 4.76 -0.41 11.79
CA PRO A 74 5.91 0.44 12.12
C PRO A 74 5.55 1.93 12.22
N TYR A 75 4.31 2.33 11.92
CA TYR A 75 3.86 3.72 11.90
C TYR A 75 2.99 4.07 13.12
N ASP A 76 3.14 5.31 13.61
CA ASP A 76 2.38 5.83 14.75
C ASP A 76 0.90 6.03 14.44
N SER A 77 0.55 6.23 13.17
CA SER A 77 -0.84 6.35 12.71
C SER A 77 -1.04 5.84 11.27
N PRO A 78 -2.28 5.49 10.89
CA PRO A 78 -2.62 5.17 9.50
C PRO A 78 -2.28 6.30 8.51
N TYR A 79 -2.34 7.54 8.98
CA TYR A 79 -1.98 8.72 8.20
C TYR A 79 -0.48 8.79 7.93
N ASP A 80 0.36 8.49 8.92
CA ASP A 80 1.82 8.44 8.74
C ASP A 80 2.23 7.33 7.77
N SER A 81 1.57 6.17 7.85
CA SER A 81 1.75 5.09 6.86
C SER A 81 1.40 5.56 5.45
N PHE A 82 0.28 6.26 5.30
CA PHE A 82 -0.16 6.81 4.01
C PHE A 82 0.84 7.83 3.46
N LEU A 83 1.29 8.79 4.26
CA LEU A 83 2.27 9.80 3.84
C LEU A 83 3.59 9.17 3.40
N ASN A 84 4.13 8.22 4.19
CA ASN A 84 5.36 7.52 3.84
C ASN A 84 5.22 6.74 2.54
N TYR A 85 4.10 6.05 2.35
CA TYR A 85 3.82 5.33 1.10
C TYR A 85 3.75 6.28 -0.10
N MET A 86 3.02 7.40 0.02
CA MET A 86 2.90 8.38 -1.06
C MET A 86 4.23 9.06 -1.40
N ASN A 87 5.10 9.28 -0.41
CA ASN A 87 6.48 9.73 -0.65
C ASN A 87 7.27 8.70 -1.46
N ALA A 88 7.17 7.40 -1.12
CA ALA A 88 7.81 6.33 -1.88
C ALA A 88 7.25 6.21 -3.32
N VAL A 89 5.94 6.42 -3.51
CA VAL A 89 5.32 6.46 -4.85
C VAL A 89 5.87 7.62 -5.66
N THR A 90 6.06 8.78 -5.01
CA THR A 90 6.61 9.99 -5.63
C THR A 90 8.08 9.78 -6.03
N ASP A 91 8.89 9.16 -5.17
CA ASP A 91 10.26 8.77 -5.51
C ASP A 91 10.30 7.82 -6.72
N LEU A 92 9.45 6.79 -6.74
CA LEU A 92 9.36 5.87 -7.87
C LEU A 92 8.99 6.61 -9.17
N LYS A 93 8.07 7.57 -9.12
CA LYS A 93 7.71 8.43 -10.26
C LYS A 93 8.92 9.23 -10.74
N SER A 94 9.63 9.92 -9.84
CA SER A 94 10.80 10.71 -10.20
C SER A 94 11.91 9.84 -10.83
N ARG A 95 12.11 8.62 -10.33
CA ARG A 95 13.08 7.65 -10.89
C ARG A 95 12.67 7.07 -12.25
N LEU A 96 11.39 7.13 -12.61
CA LEU A 96 10.91 6.75 -13.95
C LEU A 96 11.16 7.86 -14.97
N GLU A 97 11.13 9.13 -14.55
CA GLU A 97 11.31 10.30 -15.41
C GLU A 97 12.78 10.67 -15.63
N GLY A 98 13.68 10.22 -14.74
CA GLY A 98 15.14 10.30 -14.90
C GLY A 98 15.76 9.15 -15.70
#